data_AF-A0A7X0IZ37-F1
#
_entry.id   AF-A0A7X0IZ37-F1
#
_cell.length_a   1.000
_cell.length_b   1.000
_cell.length_c   1.000
_cell.angle_alpha   90.00
_cell.angle_beta   90.00
_cell.angle_gamma   90.00
#
_symmetry.space_group_name_H-M   'P 1'
#
loop_
_entity.id
_entity.type
_entity.pdbx_description
1 polymer ?
#
loop_
_entity_poly.entity_id
_entity_poly.type
_entity_poly.pdbx_seq_one_letter_code
_entity_poly.pdbx_strand_id
1 'polypeptide(L)'
;MKYDQYDLIITGTGFASTFFLKKYLEKNKGKKKILVLERGQFFPHAERLKIKRGEISNFKGIQEHWEDTVVNKNQEKKWPFTTGFGGSSSCWWGCTPRFMPSDFQMNTLFGIEKDWPVSYTDLEPYYEETEKLMSVSGPDETPFPRNGKYPLPPHRFTAVDHLMHQTYGNQYISQPTARASRAVNGRNACMANSTCDVCPVNAKFTIENSGMDVYADQQVEIIYGAQVFSLETRGNLAKKVNYVKDGKDYEIAGEIIVLGANPIFNSNILLNSGDNNPLTGKGFGEQLGMQVLIYLDQMKNIGGSTWVNANGYMLYDGVHRKDFAACLIETNNAPYYIRLERGKWLNMASFRMIFEDLPMESNYITNSPDKLVPVINFNGRSDYTRRGIENMKNKLPGLLSCLPVEKLKYLDPFPNEGHILGGTRMGHDAKDSVVDKHLIHHQYRNVFVLGSGAFTTFSASNPTLTLAALSLYTADHSF
;
A
#
# COMPACT_ATOMS: atom_id res chain seq x y z
N MET A 1 26.57 -9.94 -11.98
CA MET A 1 26.92 -10.44 -10.64
C MET A 1 28.39 -10.23 -10.41
N LYS A 2 28.75 -9.44 -9.41
CA LYS A 2 30.14 -9.18 -8.99
C LYS A 2 30.70 -10.28 -8.09
N TYR A 3 29.83 -11.06 -7.43
CA TYR A 3 30.20 -12.08 -6.47
C TYR A 3 29.38 -13.36 -6.67
N ASP A 4 29.94 -14.49 -6.24
CA ASP A 4 29.27 -15.80 -6.23
C ASP A 4 28.36 -16.00 -5.00
N GLN A 5 28.52 -15.16 -3.97
CA GLN A 5 27.70 -15.14 -2.76
C GLN A 5 27.57 -13.72 -2.21
N TYR A 6 26.38 -13.41 -1.67
CA TYR A 6 26.04 -12.13 -1.04
C TYR A 6 25.68 -12.31 0.44
N ASP A 7 25.94 -11.29 1.24
CA ASP A 7 25.48 -11.23 2.64
C ASP A 7 23.94 -11.09 2.69
N LEU A 8 23.38 -10.33 1.76
CA LEU A 8 21.96 -10.01 1.69
C LEU A 8 21.47 -10.05 0.24
N ILE A 9 20.38 -10.78 -0.02
CA ILE A 9 19.68 -10.75 -1.30
C ILE A 9 18.26 -10.24 -1.08
N ILE A 10 17.85 -9.19 -1.79
CA ILE A 10 16.52 -8.61 -1.74
C ILE A 10 15.82 -8.77 -3.08
N THR A 11 14.58 -9.25 -3.05
CA THR A 11 13.70 -9.33 -4.22
C THR A 11 12.78 -8.11 -4.28
N GLY A 12 12.77 -7.41 -5.40
CA GLY A 12 11.93 -6.24 -5.67
C GLY A 12 12.47 -4.94 -5.09
N THR A 13 12.04 -3.82 -5.70
CA THR A 13 12.46 -2.45 -5.32
C THR A 13 11.30 -1.57 -4.86
N GLY A 14 10.19 -2.19 -4.44
CA GLY A 14 9.02 -1.48 -3.94
C GLY A 14 9.25 -0.77 -2.60
N PHE A 15 8.17 -0.25 -2.01
CA PHE A 15 8.21 0.40 -0.69
C PHE A 15 8.85 -0.49 0.37
N ALA A 16 8.41 -1.74 0.48
CA ALA A 16 8.88 -2.62 1.53
C ALA A 16 10.40 -2.85 1.47
N SER A 17 10.90 -3.26 0.30
CA SER A 17 12.34 -3.45 0.06
C SER A 17 13.16 -2.19 0.27
N THR A 18 12.70 -1.04 -0.26
CA THR A 18 13.48 0.19 -0.20
C THR A 18 13.63 0.67 1.25
N PHE A 19 12.56 0.65 2.03
CA PHE A 19 12.58 1.12 3.41
C PHE A 19 13.37 0.15 4.30
N PHE A 20 13.18 -1.17 4.13
CA PHE A 20 14.02 -2.17 4.82
C PHE A 20 15.50 -1.98 4.50
N LEU A 21 15.87 -1.86 3.21
CA LEU A 21 17.27 -1.73 2.79
C LEU A 21 17.87 -0.42 3.30
N LYS A 22 17.10 0.67 3.31
CA LYS A 22 17.56 1.96 3.87
C LYS A 22 17.98 1.80 5.33
N LYS A 23 17.10 1.22 6.17
CA LYS A 23 17.41 0.99 7.59
C LYS A 23 18.53 -0.03 7.78
N TYR A 24 18.58 -1.08 6.96
CA TYR A 24 19.67 -2.06 6.97
C TYR A 24 21.04 -1.41 6.73
N LEU A 25 21.14 -0.53 5.72
CA LEU A 25 22.38 0.20 5.40
C LEU A 25 22.78 1.16 6.53
N GLU A 26 21.82 1.82 7.18
CA GLU A 26 22.08 2.68 8.34
C GLU A 26 22.75 1.90 9.49
N LYS A 27 22.28 0.67 9.75
CA LYS A 27 22.82 -0.24 10.76
C LYS A 27 24.13 -0.91 10.34
N ASN A 28 24.30 -1.17 9.05
CA ASN A 28 25.42 -1.93 8.50
C ASN A 28 26.33 -1.06 7.62
N LYS A 29 27.02 -0.10 8.24
CA LYS A 29 28.04 0.75 7.55
C LYS A 29 29.33 0.01 7.15
N GLY A 30 29.34 -1.32 7.21
CA GLY A 30 30.48 -2.17 6.85
C GLY A 30 30.65 -2.33 5.34
N LYS A 31 31.43 -3.32 4.90
CA LYS A 31 31.47 -3.75 3.48
C LYS A 31 30.61 -4.99 3.31
N LYS A 32 29.28 -4.83 3.30
CA LYS A 32 28.34 -5.90 2.96
C LYS A 32 28.20 -6.02 1.46
N LYS A 33 28.06 -7.25 0.96
CA LYS A 33 27.70 -7.55 -0.42
C LYS A 33 26.19 -7.68 -0.48
N ILE A 34 25.52 -6.71 -1.08
CA ILE A 34 24.05 -6.68 -1.15
C ILE A 34 23.63 -6.81 -2.61
N LEU A 35 22.78 -7.78 -2.90
CA LEU A 35 22.16 -7.97 -4.21
C LEU A 35 20.69 -7.59 -4.16
N VAL A 36 20.23 -6.80 -5.11
CA VAL A 36 18.82 -6.49 -5.33
C VAL A 36 18.41 -7.02 -6.71
N LEU A 37 17.39 -7.88 -6.73
CA LEU A 37 16.83 -8.46 -7.95
C LEU A 37 15.47 -7.82 -8.25
N GLU A 38 15.38 -7.07 -9.35
CA GLU A 38 14.15 -6.41 -9.79
C GLU A 38 13.62 -7.09 -11.06
N ARG A 39 12.36 -7.55 -11.03
CA ARG A 39 11.70 -8.19 -12.18
C ARG A 39 11.67 -7.25 -13.37
N GLY A 40 11.28 -5.99 -13.17
CA GLY A 40 11.16 -5.05 -14.25
C GLY A 40 12.42 -4.26 -14.55
N GLN A 41 12.25 -3.23 -15.38
CA GLN A 41 13.31 -2.31 -15.76
C GLN A 41 13.17 -0.97 -15.03
N PHE A 42 14.25 -0.18 -15.04
CA PHE A 42 14.16 1.23 -14.72
C PHE A 42 13.50 1.99 -15.87
N PHE A 43 12.33 2.56 -15.61
CA PHE A 43 11.59 3.36 -16.59
C PHE A 43 11.55 4.81 -16.11
N PRO A 44 12.39 5.73 -16.59
CA PRO A 44 12.51 7.09 -16.03
C PRO A 44 11.21 7.90 -16.04
N HIS A 45 11.01 8.75 -15.04
CA HIS A 45 9.86 9.67 -14.93
C HIS A 45 9.69 10.55 -16.17
N ALA A 46 10.77 11.10 -16.71
CA ALA A 46 10.73 11.92 -17.91
C ALA A 46 10.16 11.16 -19.12
N GLU A 47 10.50 9.88 -19.27
CA GLU A 47 10.00 9.03 -20.35
C GLU A 47 8.54 8.62 -20.11
N ARG A 48 8.15 8.36 -18.85
CA ARG A 48 6.73 8.17 -18.48
C ARG A 48 5.89 9.41 -18.83
N LEU A 49 6.43 10.60 -18.63
CA LEU A 49 5.77 11.86 -18.99
C LEU A 49 5.61 12.03 -20.51
N LYS A 50 6.63 11.68 -21.30
CA LYS A 50 6.54 11.69 -22.77
C LYS A 50 5.35 10.84 -23.25
N ILE A 51 5.28 9.58 -22.78
CA ILE A 51 4.16 8.69 -23.14
C ILE A 51 2.82 9.31 -22.74
N LYS A 52 2.73 9.89 -21.53
CA LYS A 52 1.48 10.51 -21.05
C LYS A 52 1.05 11.72 -21.88
N ARG A 53 1.99 12.41 -22.53
CA ARG A 53 1.73 13.52 -23.46
C ARG A 53 1.47 13.07 -24.89
N GLY A 54 1.51 11.76 -25.16
CA GLY A 54 1.39 11.21 -26.51
C GLY A 54 2.66 11.38 -27.35
N GLU A 55 3.79 11.70 -26.73
CA GLU A 55 5.09 11.82 -27.38
C GLU A 55 5.75 10.44 -27.59
N ILE A 56 6.69 10.36 -28.54
CA ILE A 56 7.46 9.14 -28.79
C ILE A 56 8.46 8.94 -27.64
N SER A 57 8.50 7.72 -27.09
CA SER A 57 9.46 7.29 -26.10
C SER A 57 10.02 5.92 -26.47
N ASN A 58 11.34 5.77 -26.36
CA ASN A 58 12.02 4.49 -26.55
C ASN A 58 11.72 3.49 -25.42
N PHE A 59 11.03 3.94 -24.36
CA PHE A 59 10.63 3.11 -23.22
C PHE A 59 9.21 2.57 -23.33
N LYS A 60 8.51 2.87 -24.43
CA LYS A 60 7.16 2.37 -24.67
C LYS A 60 7.17 0.83 -24.73
N GLY A 61 6.34 0.20 -23.92
CA GLY A 61 6.22 -1.27 -23.86
C GLY A 61 7.27 -1.98 -23.00
N ILE A 62 8.16 -1.25 -22.31
CA ILE A 62 9.14 -1.85 -21.39
C ILE A 62 8.47 -2.46 -20.16
N GLN A 63 7.35 -1.89 -19.73
CA GLN A 63 6.65 -2.33 -18.53
C GLN A 63 5.55 -3.33 -18.90
N GLU A 64 5.64 -4.53 -18.34
CA GLU A 64 4.58 -5.54 -18.43
C GLU A 64 3.29 -5.04 -17.78
N HIS A 65 2.16 -5.36 -18.41
CA HIS A 65 0.85 -5.16 -17.80
C HIS A 65 0.62 -6.23 -16.73
N TRP A 66 0.04 -5.86 -15.59
CA TRP A 66 -0.16 -6.80 -14.48
C TRP A 66 -1.02 -8.00 -14.90
N GLU A 67 -1.97 -7.78 -15.81
CA GLU A 67 -2.85 -8.80 -16.39
C GLU A 67 -2.07 -9.96 -17.03
N ASP A 68 -0.93 -9.66 -17.63
CA ASP A 68 -0.10 -10.65 -18.34
C ASP A 68 0.85 -11.40 -17.39
N THR A 69 0.90 -11.02 -16.12
CA THR A 69 1.86 -11.56 -15.15
C THR A 69 1.26 -12.55 -14.16
N VAL A 70 -0.07 -12.74 -14.21
CA VAL A 70 -0.82 -13.60 -13.28
C VAL A 70 -1.97 -14.30 -14.01
N VAL A 71 -2.36 -15.48 -13.55
CA VAL A 71 -3.64 -16.10 -13.94
C VAL A 71 -4.70 -15.66 -12.94
N ASN A 72 -5.56 -14.72 -13.34
CA ASN A 72 -6.65 -14.25 -12.50
C ASN A 72 -7.94 -15.05 -12.75
N LYS A 73 -8.35 -15.88 -11.78
CA LYS A 73 -9.58 -16.69 -11.91
C LYS A 73 -10.87 -15.90 -11.77
N ASN A 74 -10.82 -14.68 -11.24
CA ASN A 74 -11.96 -13.79 -11.13
C ASN A 74 -11.76 -12.56 -12.02
N GLN A 75 -12.40 -12.56 -13.20
CA GLN A 75 -12.21 -11.50 -14.19
C GLN A 75 -12.83 -10.14 -13.80
N GLU A 76 -13.78 -10.12 -12.87
CA GLU A 76 -14.38 -8.87 -12.37
C GLU A 76 -13.44 -8.14 -11.41
N LYS A 77 -12.64 -8.89 -10.64
CA LYS A 77 -11.64 -8.34 -9.72
C LYS A 77 -10.34 -8.01 -10.44
N LYS A 78 -9.96 -6.73 -10.47
CA LYS A 78 -8.66 -6.29 -11.01
C LYS A 78 -7.60 -6.18 -9.90
N TRP A 79 -6.33 -6.41 -10.23
CA TRP A 79 -5.20 -6.32 -9.30
C TRP A 79 -4.11 -5.39 -9.85
N PRO A 80 -4.37 -4.07 -9.94
CA PRO A 80 -3.40 -3.18 -10.56
C PRO A 80 -2.14 -3.05 -9.69
N PHE A 81 -1.00 -3.35 -10.29
CA PHE A 81 0.32 -3.07 -9.76
C PHE A 81 1.29 -2.80 -10.91
N THR A 82 2.52 -2.41 -10.58
CA THR A 82 3.59 -2.16 -11.52
C THR A 82 4.73 -3.14 -11.28
N THR A 83 5.29 -3.68 -12.36
CA THR A 83 6.44 -4.61 -12.32
C THR A 83 7.79 -3.91 -12.45
N GLY A 84 7.83 -2.61 -12.74
CA GLY A 84 9.05 -1.83 -12.90
C GLY A 84 9.69 -1.40 -11.58
N PHE A 85 10.90 -0.85 -11.68
CA PHE A 85 11.61 -0.26 -10.55
C PHE A 85 10.74 0.68 -9.72
N GLY A 86 10.85 0.56 -8.40
CA GLY A 86 10.05 1.32 -7.43
C GLY A 86 8.65 0.75 -7.18
N GLY A 87 8.24 -0.28 -7.93
CA GLY A 87 6.93 -0.93 -7.81
C GLY A 87 5.80 0.08 -7.79
N SER A 88 4.78 -0.16 -6.96
CA SER A 88 3.55 0.63 -6.93
C SER A 88 3.73 2.10 -6.52
N SER A 89 4.93 2.50 -6.07
CA SER A 89 5.25 3.93 -5.88
C SER A 89 5.16 4.73 -7.19
N SER A 90 5.23 4.07 -8.34
CA SER A 90 5.07 4.69 -9.66
C SER A 90 3.62 4.85 -10.10
N CYS A 91 2.64 4.20 -9.47
CA CYS A 91 1.22 4.26 -9.88
C CYS A 91 0.23 4.66 -8.77
N TRP A 92 0.67 4.74 -7.50
CA TRP A 92 -0.16 5.16 -6.37
C TRP A 92 -0.51 6.67 -6.36
N TRP A 93 -1.43 7.05 -5.46
CA TRP A 93 -1.96 8.41 -5.31
C TRP A 93 -1.34 9.24 -4.17
N GLY A 94 -0.40 8.66 -3.42
CA GLY A 94 0.31 9.34 -2.33
C GLY A 94 -0.48 9.44 -1.02
N CYS A 95 -1.54 8.66 -0.83
CA CYS A 95 -2.33 8.65 0.40
C CYS A 95 -1.57 7.93 1.52
N THR A 96 -1.44 8.54 2.69
CA THR A 96 -0.65 7.99 3.81
C THR A 96 -1.34 8.18 5.17
N PRO A 97 -2.61 7.78 5.36
CA PRO A 97 -3.17 7.69 6.70
C PRO A 97 -2.41 6.63 7.52
N ARG A 98 -2.28 6.85 8.83
CA ARG A 98 -1.87 5.80 9.77
C ARG A 98 -3.03 4.83 9.99
N PHE A 99 -2.73 3.61 10.44
CA PHE A 99 -3.74 2.75 11.06
C PHE A 99 -4.11 3.31 12.43
N MET A 100 -5.32 3.01 12.92
CA MET A 100 -5.72 3.34 14.30
C MET A 100 -5.15 2.30 15.27
N PRO A 101 -4.94 2.63 16.56
CA PRO A 101 -4.48 1.64 17.54
C PRO A 101 -5.35 0.37 17.61
N SER A 102 -6.66 0.53 17.44
CA SER A 102 -7.64 -0.56 17.41
C SER A 102 -7.47 -1.53 16.23
N ASP A 103 -6.86 -1.10 15.12
CA ASP A 103 -6.61 -1.99 13.96
C ASP A 103 -5.62 -3.11 14.29
N PHE A 104 -4.80 -2.92 15.33
CA PHE A 104 -3.84 -3.90 15.82
C PHE A 104 -4.46 -4.86 16.86
N GLN A 105 -5.70 -4.60 17.32
CA GLN A 105 -6.33 -5.28 18.45
C GLN A 105 -7.73 -5.83 18.11
N MET A 106 -7.87 -6.41 16.92
CA MET A 106 -9.16 -6.88 16.40
C MET A 106 -9.81 -7.98 17.25
N ASN A 107 -9.02 -8.90 17.80
CA ASN A 107 -9.52 -9.94 18.68
C ASN A 107 -9.83 -9.36 20.07
N THR A 108 -8.86 -8.67 20.67
CA THR A 108 -8.99 -8.16 22.03
C THR A 108 -10.15 -7.17 22.20
N LEU A 109 -10.38 -6.29 21.21
CA LEU A 109 -11.42 -5.27 21.30
C LEU A 109 -12.78 -5.71 20.73
N PHE A 110 -12.76 -6.52 19.66
CA PHE A 110 -13.95 -6.78 18.86
C PHE A 110 -14.30 -8.27 18.73
N GLY A 111 -13.45 -9.17 19.21
CA GLY A 111 -13.66 -10.62 19.15
C GLY A 111 -13.61 -11.21 17.74
N ILE A 112 -12.99 -10.50 16.79
CA ILE A 112 -12.89 -10.93 15.38
C ILE A 112 -11.43 -11.01 14.93
N GLU A 113 -11.12 -11.99 14.08
CA GLU A 113 -9.75 -12.28 13.64
C GLU A 113 -8.76 -12.36 14.82
N LYS A 114 -7.46 -12.23 14.52
CA LYS A 114 -6.38 -12.17 15.50
C LYS A 114 -5.89 -10.74 15.68
N ASP A 115 -5.32 -10.48 16.84
CA ASP A 115 -4.52 -9.29 17.06
C ASP A 115 -3.23 -9.36 16.25
N TRP A 116 -2.72 -8.19 15.89
CA TRP A 116 -1.40 -8.08 15.29
C TRP A 116 -0.36 -8.44 16.37
N PRO A 117 0.72 -9.19 16.04
CA PRO A 117 1.78 -9.49 16.99
C PRO A 117 2.73 -8.31 17.24
N VAL A 118 2.38 -7.13 16.70
CA VAL A 118 2.96 -5.81 16.96
C VAL A 118 1.83 -4.85 17.32
N SER A 119 2.12 -3.89 18.18
CA SER A 119 1.18 -2.84 18.59
C SER A 119 1.38 -1.55 17.79
N TYR A 120 0.41 -0.64 17.90
CA TYR A 120 0.57 0.73 17.40
C TYR A 120 1.81 1.41 18.00
N THR A 121 2.05 1.23 19.30
CA THR A 121 3.17 1.84 20.01
C THR A 121 4.52 1.30 19.51
N ASP A 122 4.59 0.04 19.08
CA ASP A 122 5.81 -0.51 18.48
C ASP A 122 6.13 0.17 17.13
N LEU A 123 5.09 0.52 16.35
CA LEU A 123 5.24 1.12 15.03
C LEU A 123 5.25 2.65 15.03
N GLU A 124 4.81 3.32 16.10
CA GLU A 124 4.69 4.78 16.16
C GLU A 124 5.99 5.51 15.76
N PRO A 125 7.17 5.15 16.28
CA PRO A 125 8.43 5.81 15.89
C PRO A 125 8.75 5.61 14.40
N TYR A 126 8.41 4.44 13.85
CA TYR A 126 8.66 4.11 12.44
C TYR A 126 7.63 4.73 11.50
N TYR A 127 6.42 5.01 11.97
CA TYR A 127 5.49 5.89 11.26
C TYR A 127 6.07 7.30 11.14
N GLU A 128 6.58 7.87 12.23
CA GLU A 128 7.21 9.19 12.21
C GLU A 128 8.43 9.23 11.28
N GLU A 129 9.28 8.20 11.34
CA GLU A 129 10.44 8.07 10.44
C GLU A 129 10.00 7.96 8.97
N THR A 130 9.02 7.11 8.67
CA THR A 130 8.47 6.96 7.32
C THR A 130 7.88 8.27 6.80
N GLU A 131 7.15 9.00 7.65
CA GLU A 131 6.59 10.31 7.32
C GLU A 131 7.71 11.30 6.94
N LYS A 132 8.81 11.34 7.70
CA LYS A 132 10.00 12.17 7.40
C LYS A 132 10.65 11.78 6.08
N LEU A 133 10.89 10.49 5.86
CA LEU A 133 11.48 9.97 4.62
C LEU A 133 10.65 10.28 3.38
N MET A 134 9.32 10.22 3.50
CA MET A 134 8.40 10.57 2.41
C MET A 134 8.06 12.07 2.34
N SER A 135 8.56 12.88 3.27
CA SER A 135 8.17 14.29 3.48
C SER A 135 6.65 14.47 3.44
N VAL A 136 5.94 13.73 4.29
CA VAL A 136 4.48 13.73 4.33
C VAL A 136 3.94 15.11 4.73
N SER A 137 2.97 15.57 3.95
CA SER A 137 2.14 16.73 4.27
C SER A 137 0.94 16.28 5.10
N GLY A 138 0.66 16.96 6.21
CA GLY A 138 -0.49 16.61 7.04
C GLY A 138 -0.83 17.67 8.10
N PRO A 139 -2.00 17.54 8.75
CA PRO A 139 -2.52 18.51 9.71
C PRO A 139 -1.87 18.38 11.09
N ASP A 140 -1.96 19.43 11.90
CA ASP A 140 -1.43 19.41 13.28
C ASP A 140 -2.23 18.46 14.19
N GLU A 141 -3.55 18.34 13.99
CA GLU A 141 -4.44 17.47 14.77
C GLU A 141 -4.79 16.19 14.01
N THR A 142 -4.80 15.06 14.71
CA THR A 142 -5.11 13.74 14.14
C THR A 142 -6.04 12.94 15.07
N PRO A 143 -6.83 11.99 14.54
CA PRO A 143 -7.66 11.09 15.36
C PRO A 143 -6.86 9.92 15.95
N PHE A 144 -5.70 9.62 15.38
CA PHE A 144 -4.74 8.66 15.92
C PHE A 144 -3.66 9.38 16.76
N PRO A 145 -3.02 8.69 17.72
CA PRO A 145 -1.89 9.23 18.47
C PRO A 145 -0.72 9.55 17.52
N ARG A 146 0.08 10.57 17.80
CA ARG A 146 1.35 10.80 17.10
C ARG A 146 2.31 11.59 17.96
N ASN A 147 3.60 11.34 17.78
CA ASN A 147 4.66 12.20 18.30
C ASN A 147 5.08 13.22 17.23
N GLY A 148 5.21 14.47 17.66
CA GLY A 148 5.64 15.57 16.78
C GLY A 148 4.64 15.93 15.68
N LYS A 149 5.07 16.82 14.79
CA LYS A 149 4.28 17.34 13.67
C LYS A 149 4.63 16.60 12.37
N TYR A 150 3.74 16.67 11.38
CA TYR A 150 4.09 16.25 10.03
C TYR A 150 5.26 17.09 9.48
N PRO A 151 6.13 16.51 8.63
CA PRO A 151 7.24 17.24 8.01
C PRO A 151 6.81 18.47 7.20
N LEU A 152 5.64 18.41 6.57
CA LEU A 152 5.09 19.49 5.76
C LEU A 152 3.66 19.86 6.20
N PRO A 153 3.24 21.12 6.02
CA PRO A 153 1.88 21.55 6.38
C PRO A 153 0.82 20.85 5.50
N PRO A 154 -0.44 20.82 5.95
CA PRO A 154 -1.51 20.13 5.24
C PRO A 154 -1.84 20.79 3.90
N HIS A 155 -2.46 20.01 3.02
CA HIS A 155 -3.15 20.54 1.86
C HIS A 155 -4.42 21.29 2.26
N ARG A 156 -4.81 22.26 1.45
CA ARG A 156 -6.00 23.10 1.66
C ARG A 156 -7.29 22.28 1.57
N PHE A 157 -8.23 22.58 2.44
CA PHE A 157 -9.59 22.07 2.37
C PHE A 157 -10.40 22.67 1.21
N THR A 158 -11.44 21.95 0.80
CA THR A 158 -12.56 22.51 0.02
C THR A 158 -13.56 23.21 0.96
N ALA A 159 -14.51 23.96 0.40
CA ALA A 159 -15.61 24.55 1.15
C ALA A 159 -16.43 23.52 1.95
N VAL A 160 -16.64 22.32 1.39
CA VAL A 160 -17.33 21.22 2.08
C VAL A 160 -16.48 20.67 3.21
N ASP A 161 -15.19 20.45 2.96
CA ASP A 161 -14.27 19.95 3.98
C ASP A 161 -14.17 20.91 5.18
N HIS A 162 -14.23 22.23 4.96
CA HIS A 162 -14.23 23.21 6.05
C HIS A 162 -15.44 23.04 6.99
N LEU A 163 -16.65 22.84 6.46
CA LEU A 163 -17.85 22.61 7.28
C LEU A 163 -17.80 21.26 8.00
N MET A 164 -17.30 20.23 7.32
CA MET A 164 -17.11 18.91 7.93
C MET A 164 -16.09 18.98 9.07
N HIS A 165 -14.93 19.62 8.87
CA HIS A 165 -13.91 19.82 9.90
C HIS A 165 -14.44 20.68 11.06
N GLN A 166 -15.19 21.75 10.78
CA GLN A 166 -15.81 22.57 11.83
C GLN A 166 -16.77 21.76 12.71
N THR A 167 -17.46 20.78 12.12
CA THR A 167 -18.42 19.92 12.83
C THR A 167 -17.75 18.80 13.61
N TYR A 168 -16.73 18.16 13.03
CA TYR A 168 -16.13 16.91 13.55
C TYR A 168 -14.73 17.06 14.13
N GLY A 169 -14.09 18.23 14.00
CA GLY A 169 -12.75 18.51 14.52
C GLY A 169 -11.72 17.50 14.00
N ASN A 170 -10.96 16.90 14.92
CA ASN A 170 -9.91 15.93 14.61
C ASN A 170 -10.41 14.59 14.04
N GLN A 171 -11.72 14.34 14.01
CA GLN A 171 -12.30 13.18 13.31
C GLN A 171 -12.46 13.42 11.80
N TYR A 172 -12.30 14.66 11.34
CA TYR A 172 -12.31 15.00 9.91
C TYR A 172 -11.12 15.91 9.59
N ILE A 173 -10.09 15.37 8.97
CA ILE A 173 -8.78 16.04 8.87
C ILE A 173 -8.32 16.18 7.41
N SER A 174 -7.39 17.10 7.14
CA SER A 174 -6.72 17.16 5.84
C SER A 174 -5.94 15.87 5.64
N GLN A 175 -6.08 15.23 4.48
CA GLN A 175 -5.53 13.91 4.26
C GLN A 175 -3.99 13.94 4.36
N PRO A 176 -3.40 13.17 5.29
CA PRO A 176 -1.96 12.95 5.29
C PRO A 176 -1.52 12.34 3.97
N THR A 177 -0.49 12.94 3.35
CA THR A 177 -0.09 12.54 2.01
C THR A 177 1.39 12.77 1.70
N ALA A 178 1.98 11.84 0.97
CA ALA A 178 3.32 11.97 0.39
C ALA A 178 3.36 12.84 -0.88
N ARG A 179 2.43 13.80 -1.00
CA ARG A 179 2.46 14.90 -1.98
C ARG A 179 3.02 16.12 -1.26
N ALA A 180 4.14 16.66 -1.75
CA ALA A 180 4.83 17.72 -1.04
C ALA A 180 4.06 19.04 -1.15
N SER A 181 3.59 19.61 -0.04
CA SER A 181 2.86 20.89 -0.03
C SER A 181 3.76 22.12 -0.23
N ARG A 182 5.07 21.92 -0.08
CA ARG A 182 6.16 22.86 -0.40
C ARG A 182 7.26 22.08 -1.12
N ALA A 183 8.13 22.77 -1.84
CA ALA A 183 9.29 22.12 -2.44
C ALA A 183 10.21 21.54 -1.34
N VAL A 184 10.73 20.35 -1.59
CA VAL A 184 11.70 19.66 -0.73
C VAL A 184 12.87 19.19 -1.59
N ASN A 185 13.92 18.65 -0.97
CA ASN A 185 15.04 18.13 -1.74
C ASN A 185 14.57 17.04 -2.73
N GLY A 186 14.92 17.18 -4.01
CA GLY A 186 14.55 16.24 -5.08
C GLY A 186 13.10 16.30 -5.58
N ARG A 187 12.20 17.09 -4.98
CA ARG A 187 10.78 17.16 -5.38
C ARG A 187 10.20 18.58 -5.34
N ASN A 188 9.43 18.93 -6.36
CA ASN A 188 8.73 20.21 -6.40
C ASN A 188 7.50 20.22 -5.45
N ALA A 189 6.98 21.42 -5.19
CA ALA A 189 5.66 21.56 -4.57
C ALA A 189 4.56 21.00 -5.48
N CYS A 190 3.55 20.38 -4.86
CA CYS A 190 2.36 19.90 -5.54
C CYS A 190 1.56 21.07 -6.11
N MET A 191 1.28 21.02 -7.41
CA MET A 191 0.53 22.05 -8.14
C MET A 191 -0.96 21.69 -8.31
N ALA A 192 -1.47 20.72 -7.55
CA ALA A 192 -2.87 20.27 -7.62
C ALA A 192 -3.35 19.87 -9.03
N ASN A 193 -2.47 19.34 -9.88
CA ASN A 193 -2.76 18.96 -11.28
C ASN A 193 -3.76 17.80 -11.46
N SER A 194 -4.32 17.26 -10.36
CA SER A 194 -5.20 16.08 -10.37
C SER A 194 -4.63 14.86 -11.11
N THR A 195 -3.31 14.78 -11.22
CA THR A 195 -2.60 13.71 -11.91
C THR A 195 -1.47 13.23 -11.00
N CYS A 196 -1.70 12.11 -10.30
CA CYS A 196 -0.74 11.60 -9.30
C CYS A 196 0.00 10.34 -9.75
N ASP A 197 -0.60 9.52 -10.62
CA ASP A 197 0.04 8.33 -11.22
C ASP A 197 1.40 8.70 -11.84
N VAL A 198 1.42 9.61 -12.82
CA VAL A 198 2.64 10.22 -13.37
C VAL A 198 2.57 11.72 -13.12
N CYS A 199 3.00 12.13 -11.92
CA CYS A 199 2.93 13.52 -11.48
C CYS A 199 3.75 14.44 -12.41
N PRO A 200 3.14 15.42 -13.11
CA PRO A 200 3.84 16.26 -14.08
C PRO A 200 4.98 17.11 -13.51
N VAL A 201 4.89 17.43 -12.22
CA VAL A 201 5.86 18.26 -11.50
C VAL A 201 6.72 17.45 -10.53
N ASN A 202 6.64 16.11 -10.56
CA ASN A 202 7.42 15.24 -9.68
C ASN A 202 7.29 15.55 -8.17
N ALA A 203 6.10 15.98 -7.72
CA ALA A 203 5.85 16.38 -6.32
C ALA A 203 5.44 15.21 -5.41
N LYS A 204 4.79 14.18 -5.97
CA LYS A 204 4.42 12.95 -5.26
C LYS A 204 5.68 12.11 -5.03
N PHE A 205 5.86 11.60 -3.83
CA PHE A 205 6.93 10.63 -3.54
C PHE A 205 6.85 9.41 -4.48
N THR A 206 8.01 9.04 -5.01
CA THR A 206 8.26 7.76 -5.67
C THR A 206 9.62 7.25 -5.19
N ILE A 207 9.88 5.95 -5.33
CA ILE A 207 11.23 5.43 -5.03
C ILE A 207 12.28 6.07 -5.95
N GLU A 208 11.92 6.36 -7.21
CA GLU A 208 12.82 7.04 -8.15
C GLU A 208 13.25 8.44 -7.68
N ASN A 209 12.35 9.24 -7.12
CA ASN A 209 12.70 10.63 -6.79
C ASN A 209 13.24 10.82 -5.35
N SER A 210 13.07 9.83 -4.48
CA SER A 210 13.39 9.96 -3.06
C SER A 210 14.10 8.75 -2.42
N GLY A 211 14.31 7.65 -3.17
CA GLY A 211 14.93 6.41 -2.66
C GLY A 211 16.08 5.88 -3.52
N MET A 212 16.53 6.63 -4.54
CA MET A 212 17.64 6.22 -5.40
C MET A 212 18.99 6.18 -4.67
N ASP A 213 19.15 6.93 -3.59
CA ASP A 213 20.33 6.90 -2.72
C ASP A 213 20.60 5.50 -2.17
N VAL A 214 19.55 4.77 -1.81
CA VAL A 214 19.62 3.39 -1.31
C VAL A 214 20.29 2.46 -2.33
N TYR A 215 19.96 2.62 -3.62
CA TYR A 215 20.47 1.77 -4.70
C TYR A 215 21.78 2.29 -5.32
N ALA A 216 22.16 3.53 -5.01
CA ALA A 216 23.44 4.12 -5.40
C ALA A 216 24.56 3.82 -4.40
N ASP A 217 24.25 3.25 -3.24
CA ASP A 217 25.25 2.81 -2.26
C ASP A 217 26.22 1.80 -2.89
N GLN A 218 27.51 1.95 -2.61
CA GLN A 218 28.57 1.14 -3.21
C GLN A 218 28.50 -0.35 -2.84
N GLN A 219 27.82 -0.68 -1.74
CA GLN A 219 27.58 -2.04 -1.27
C GLN A 219 26.49 -2.77 -2.08
N VAL A 220 25.64 -2.03 -2.80
CA VAL A 220 24.46 -2.54 -3.49
C VAL A 220 24.77 -2.81 -4.96
N GLU A 221 24.51 -4.03 -5.40
CA GLU A 221 24.37 -4.39 -6.81
C GLU A 221 22.89 -4.60 -7.12
N ILE A 222 22.34 -3.86 -8.09
CA ILE A 222 20.99 -4.04 -8.58
C ILE A 222 21.00 -4.71 -9.96
N ILE A 223 20.14 -5.70 -10.15
CA ILE A 223 19.93 -6.38 -11.44
C ILE A 223 18.47 -6.22 -11.85
N TYR A 224 18.25 -5.52 -12.97
CA TYR A 224 16.95 -5.37 -13.61
C TYR A 224 16.63 -6.55 -14.54
N GLY A 225 15.35 -6.80 -14.79
CA GLY A 225 14.90 -7.93 -15.62
C GLY A 225 15.05 -9.29 -14.95
N ALA A 226 15.26 -9.34 -13.63
CA ALA A 226 15.53 -10.54 -12.85
C ALA A 226 14.29 -10.94 -12.04
N GLN A 227 13.50 -11.88 -12.55
CA GLN A 227 12.33 -12.39 -11.86
C GLN A 227 12.68 -13.58 -10.98
N VAL A 228 12.68 -13.38 -9.66
CA VAL A 228 12.80 -14.47 -8.68
C VAL A 228 11.55 -15.34 -8.71
N PHE A 229 11.74 -16.67 -8.69
CA PHE A 229 10.64 -17.63 -8.74
C PHE A 229 10.67 -18.70 -7.65
N SER A 230 11.82 -18.98 -7.03
CA SER A 230 11.92 -19.91 -5.90
C SER A 230 13.21 -19.72 -5.10
N LEU A 231 13.27 -20.38 -3.95
CA LEU A 231 14.43 -20.50 -3.08
C LEU A 231 14.85 -21.96 -3.02
N GLU A 232 16.16 -22.22 -3.02
CA GLU A 232 16.71 -23.52 -2.67
C GLU A 232 16.86 -23.59 -1.14
N THR A 233 16.15 -24.50 -0.49
CA THR A 233 16.13 -24.61 0.98
C THR A 233 16.82 -25.88 1.47
N ARG A 234 17.45 -25.81 2.64
CA ARG A 234 18.05 -26.96 3.33
C ARG A 234 17.81 -26.83 4.83
N GLY A 235 16.96 -27.71 5.36
CA GLY A 235 16.51 -27.62 6.75
C GLY A 235 15.70 -26.35 6.96
N ASN A 236 16.10 -25.52 7.93
CA ASN A 236 15.43 -24.27 8.28
C ASN A 236 16.07 -23.03 7.64
N LEU A 237 16.85 -23.20 6.56
CA LEU A 237 17.56 -22.10 5.89
C LEU A 237 17.34 -22.16 4.38
N ALA A 238 17.15 -20.99 3.77
CA ALA A 238 17.29 -20.81 2.33
C ALA A 238 18.77 -20.55 1.98
N LYS A 239 19.30 -21.22 0.95
CA LYS A 239 20.72 -21.18 0.56
C LYS A 239 20.95 -20.42 -0.73
N LYS A 240 20.02 -20.53 -1.68
CA LYS A 240 20.09 -19.84 -2.96
C LYS A 240 18.74 -19.24 -3.35
N VAL A 241 18.81 -18.18 -4.15
CA VAL A 241 17.67 -17.57 -4.82
C VAL A 241 17.72 -17.95 -6.30
N ASN A 242 16.62 -18.50 -6.82
CA ASN A 242 16.48 -18.87 -8.22
C ASN A 242 15.68 -17.81 -8.97
N TYR A 243 16.22 -17.33 -10.08
CA TYR A 243 15.60 -16.26 -10.87
C TYR A 243 15.77 -16.47 -12.36
N VAL A 244 14.85 -15.91 -13.15
CA VAL A 244 14.97 -15.84 -14.61
C VAL A 244 15.42 -14.45 -15.02
N LYS A 245 16.36 -14.38 -15.97
CA LYS A 245 16.73 -13.15 -16.67
C LYS A 245 17.01 -13.47 -18.13
N ASP A 246 16.46 -12.66 -19.05
CA ASP A 246 16.66 -12.81 -20.50
C ASP A 246 16.35 -14.24 -21.00
N GLY A 247 15.32 -14.89 -20.42
CA GLY A 247 14.90 -16.25 -20.77
C GLY A 247 15.80 -17.37 -20.24
N LYS A 248 16.78 -17.06 -19.37
CA LYS A 248 17.68 -18.04 -18.76
C LYS A 248 17.49 -18.11 -17.25
N ASP A 249 17.56 -19.33 -16.72
CA ASP A 249 17.56 -19.59 -15.28
C ASP A 249 18.95 -19.31 -14.69
N TYR A 250 18.95 -18.69 -13.51
CA TYR A 250 20.12 -18.41 -12.70
C TYR A 250 19.86 -18.77 -11.25
N GLU A 251 20.94 -19.07 -10.52
CA GLU A 251 20.94 -19.28 -9.08
C GLU A 251 22.02 -18.40 -8.44
N ILE A 252 21.77 -17.91 -7.23
CA ILE A 252 22.75 -17.12 -6.49
C ILE A 252 22.65 -17.38 -4.98
N ALA A 253 23.79 -17.59 -4.32
CA ALA A 253 23.86 -17.88 -2.90
C ALA A 253 23.76 -16.60 -2.04
N GLY A 254 23.01 -16.69 -0.94
CA GLY A 254 22.81 -15.58 0.00
C GLY A 254 22.72 -16.05 1.45
N GLU A 255 23.29 -15.27 2.38
CA GLU A 255 23.17 -15.57 3.81
C GLU A 255 21.79 -15.18 4.36
N ILE A 256 21.32 -13.99 4.01
CA ILE A 256 19.99 -13.49 4.35
C ILE A 256 19.21 -13.23 3.05
N ILE A 257 17.97 -13.69 3.01
CA ILE A 257 17.08 -13.55 1.85
C ILE A 257 15.86 -12.73 2.26
N VAL A 258 15.53 -11.72 1.47
CA VAL A 258 14.40 -10.82 1.71
C VAL A 258 13.48 -10.84 0.50
N LEU A 259 12.27 -11.31 0.70
CA LEU A 259 11.19 -11.30 -0.29
C LEU A 259 10.40 -9.99 -0.13
N GLY A 260 10.72 -8.99 -0.93
CA GLY A 260 10.03 -7.70 -0.97
C GLY A 260 9.25 -7.48 -2.26
N ALA A 261 8.82 -8.56 -2.91
CA ALA A 261 7.84 -8.47 -3.99
C ALA A 261 6.45 -8.14 -3.44
N ASN A 262 5.47 -7.95 -4.31
CA ASN A 262 4.09 -7.81 -3.85
C ASN A 262 3.59 -9.16 -3.26
N PRO A 263 2.46 -9.16 -2.52
CA PRO A 263 2.01 -10.37 -1.83
C PRO A 263 1.76 -11.57 -2.74
N ILE A 264 1.32 -11.34 -3.99
CA ILE A 264 1.07 -12.40 -4.97
C ILE A 264 2.38 -13.13 -5.28
N PHE A 265 3.44 -12.38 -5.58
CA PHE A 265 4.73 -12.97 -5.95
C PHE A 265 5.50 -13.51 -4.75
N ASN A 266 5.40 -12.88 -3.57
CA ASN A 266 5.98 -13.45 -2.34
C ASN A 266 5.39 -14.83 -2.04
N SER A 267 4.05 -14.97 -2.09
CA SER A 267 3.40 -16.27 -1.93
C SER A 267 3.84 -17.27 -3.00
N ASN A 268 3.90 -16.87 -4.27
CA ASN A 268 4.35 -17.73 -5.36
C ASN A 268 5.77 -18.26 -5.16
N ILE A 269 6.71 -17.38 -4.77
CA ILE A 269 8.10 -17.74 -4.51
C ILE A 269 8.17 -18.79 -3.40
N LEU A 270 7.49 -18.57 -2.28
CA LEU A 270 7.49 -19.50 -1.15
C LEU A 270 6.87 -20.86 -1.54
N LEU A 271 5.73 -20.86 -2.22
CA LEU A 271 5.09 -22.09 -2.65
C LEU A 271 5.95 -22.87 -3.66
N ASN A 272 6.60 -22.20 -4.61
CA ASN A 272 7.57 -22.82 -5.52
C ASN A 272 8.84 -23.32 -4.80
N SER A 273 9.13 -22.80 -3.60
CA SER A 273 10.27 -23.23 -2.77
C SER A 273 9.95 -24.48 -1.93
N GLY A 274 8.73 -25.03 -2.04
CA GLY A 274 8.28 -26.15 -1.22
C GLY A 274 7.97 -25.76 0.22
N ASP A 275 7.56 -24.52 0.46
CA ASP A 275 7.03 -24.11 1.77
C ASP A 275 5.79 -24.95 2.13
N ASN A 276 5.84 -25.56 3.32
CA ASN A 276 4.82 -26.49 3.79
C ASN A 276 3.83 -25.84 4.77
N ASN A 277 3.96 -24.53 5.03
CA ASN A 277 3.00 -23.84 5.87
C ASN A 277 1.62 -23.81 5.18
N PRO A 278 0.56 -24.36 5.80
CA PRO A 278 -0.76 -24.47 5.18
C PRO A 278 -1.46 -23.11 4.98
N LEU A 279 -0.89 -22.02 5.51
CA LEU A 279 -1.41 -20.66 5.40
C LEU A 279 -0.73 -19.85 4.30
N THR A 280 0.37 -20.35 3.73
CA THR A 280 1.06 -19.65 2.63
C THR A 280 0.16 -19.56 1.41
N GLY A 281 0.01 -18.33 0.91
CA GLY A 281 -0.91 -17.96 -0.16
C GLY A 281 -2.35 -17.73 0.30
N LYS A 282 -2.76 -18.08 1.53
CA LYS A 282 -4.16 -17.98 2.00
C LYS A 282 -4.48 -16.68 2.71
N GLY A 283 -5.77 -16.35 2.78
CA GLY A 283 -6.22 -15.11 3.42
C GLY A 283 -5.79 -13.89 2.61
N PHE A 284 -5.79 -14.02 1.29
CA PHE A 284 -5.42 -12.97 0.34
C PHE A 284 -6.61 -12.05 0.05
N GLY A 285 -6.38 -10.75 -0.11
CA GLY A 285 -7.48 -9.81 -0.34
C GLY A 285 -7.05 -8.35 -0.48
N GLU A 286 -7.97 -7.46 -0.12
CA GLU A 286 -7.90 -5.99 -0.28
C GLU A 286 -8.98 -5.37 0.64
N GLN A 287 -9.07 -4.06 0.79
CA GLN A 287 -10.30 -3.37 1.24
C GLN A 287 -11.41 -3.38 0.18
N LEU A 288 -12.62 -2.94 0.51
CA LEU A 288 -13.65 -2.62 -0.50
C LEU A 288 -13.92 -1.12 -0.51
N GLY A 289 -13.93 -0.49 -1.67
CA GLY A 289 -14.33 0.90 -1.79
C GLY A 289 -15.60 1.10 -2.61
N MET A 290 -16.31 2.20 -2.35
CA MET A 290 -17.41 2.67 -3.19
C MET A 290 -17.45 4.20 -3.19
N GLN A 291 -18.17 4.79 -4.13
CA GLN A 291 -18.35 6.25 -4.21
C GLN A 291 -19.75 6.65 -3.77
N VAL A 292 -19.86 7.73 -2.98
CA VAL A 292 -21.10 8.45 -2.73
C VAL A 292 -21.00 9.85 -3.32
N LEU A 293 -21.96 10.19 -4.19
CA LEU A 293 -22.12 11.54 -4.72
C LEU A 293 -23.15 12.28 -3.87
N ILE A 294 -22.77 13.47 -3.40
CA ILE A 294 -23.54 14.28 -2.48
C ILE A 294 -23.97 15.54 -3.23
N TYR A 295 -25.22 15.62 -3.64
CA TYR A 295 -25.78 16.78 -4.32
C TYR A 295 -26.12 17.83 -3.28
N LEU A 296 -25.64 19.05 -3.49
CA LEU A 296 -25.76 20.15 -2.53
C LEU A 296 -26.74 21.20 -3.03
N ASP A 297 -27.58 21.73 -2.14
CA ASP A 297 -28.44 22.87 -2.42
C ASP A 297 -27.67 24.18 -2.16
N GLN A 298 -27.65 25.06 -3.16
CA GLN A 298 -27.03 26.40 -3.13
C GLN A 298 -25.57 26.51 -2.63
N MET A 299 -24.87 25.40 -2.35
CA MET A 299 -23.48 25.37 -1.95
C MET A 299 -22.61 24.81 -3.07
N LYS A 300 -21.49 25.48 -3.38
CA LYS A 300 -20.47 24.98 -4.31
C LYS A 300 -19.33 24.32 -3.53
N ASN A 301 -18.92 23.14 -3.96
CA ASN A 301 -17.72 22.49 -3.48
C ASN A 301 -16.50 22.99 -4.27
N ILE A 302 -15.86 24.05 -3.75
CA ILE A 302 -14.72 24.73 -4.38
C ILE A 302 -13.52 24.75 -3.45
N GLY A 303 -12.33 24.99 -4.01
CA GLY A 303 -11.08 24.96 -3.26
C GLY A 303 -10.44 23.58 -3.32
N GLY A 304 -9.79 23.15 -2.25
CA GLY A 304 -8.95 21.96 -2.25
C GLY A 304 -7.63 22.19 -2.99
N SER A 305 -6.62 21.38 -2.68
CA SER A 305 -5.30 21.49 -3.35
C SER A 305 -4.66 20.15 -3.67
N THR A 306 -5.48 19.10 -3.67
CA THR A 306 -5.05 17.74 -3.95
C THR A 306 -6.25 16.89 -4.39
N TRP A 307 -5.96 15.74 -4.98
CA TRP A 307 -6.96 14.81 -5.50
C TRP A 307 -7.83 14.20 -4.39
N VAL A 308 -7.18 13.54 -3.43
CA VAL A 308 -7.84 13.11 -2.18
C VAL A 308 -7.49 14.14 -1.12
N ASN A 309 -8.50 14.84 -0.63
CA ASN A 309 -8.36 16.11 0.07
C ASN A 309 -8.47 15.99 1.59
N ALA A 310 -9.42 15.20 2.09
CA ALA A 310 -9.64 14.99 3.51
C ALA A 310 -9.91 13.52 3.84
N ASN A 311 -9.63 13.16 5.09
CA ASN A 311 -10.03 11.89 5.71
C ASN A 311 -11.07 12.12 6.80
N GLY A 312 -12.16 11.37 6.77
CA GLY A 312 -13.17 11.31 7.83
C GLY A 312 -13.14 9.95 8.54
N TYR A 313 -13.11 10.00 9.88
CA TYR A 313 -12.96 8.84 10.77
C TYR A 313 -14.22 8.53 11.59
N MET A 314 -15.31 9.25 11.35
CA MET A 314 -16.58 9.14 12.09
C MET A 314 -17.24 7.75 11.98
N LEU A 315 -16.86 6.94 11.00
CA LEU A 315 -17.29 5.54 10.81
C LEU A 315 -16.14 4.54 10.94
N TYR A 316 -14.94 5.02 11.26
CA TYR A 316 -13.73 4.21 11.24
C TYR A 316 -13.63 3.35 12.47
N ASP A 317 -13.78 3.92 13.67
CA ASP A 317 -13.51 3.20 14.91
C ASP A 317 -14.69 3.24 15.89
N GLY A 318 -14.82 2.19 16.68
CA GLY A 318 -15.91 2.04 17.66
C GLY A 318 -16.35 0.59 17.90
N VAL A 319 -17.16 0.39 18.94
CA VAL A 319 -17.67 -0.93 19.36
C VAL A 319 -18.43 -1.65 18.24
N HIS A 320 -18.95 -0.91 17.26
CA HIS A 320 -19.63 -1.45 16.10
C HIS A 320 -18.75 -2.39 15.25
N ARG A 321 -17.42 -2.26 15.33
CA ARG A 321 -16.47 -3.10 14.60
C ARG A 321 -16.52 -4.57 14.97
N LYS A 322 -17.16 -4.96 16.08
CA LYS A 322 -17.47 -6.37 16.37
C LYS A 322 -18.51 -6.96 15.40
N ASP A 323 -19.39 -6.11 14.87
CA ASP A 323 -20.54 -6.53 14.07
C ASP A 323 -20.32 -6.25 12.58
N PHE A 324 -19.69 -5.12 12.22
CA PHE A 324 -19.48 -4.70 10.83
C PHE A 324 -18.28 -3.76 10.64
N ALA A 325 -17.76 -3.75 9.41
CA ALA A 325 -16.50 -3.10 9.06
C ALA A 325 -16.39 -1.62 9.41
N ALA A 326 -15.18 -1.24 9.84
CA ALA A 326 -14.70 0.14 9.82
C ALA A 326 -14.85 0.77 8.43
N CYS A 327 -15.09 2.08 8.38
CA CYS A 327 -15.13 2.84 7.13
C CYS A 327 -14.33 4.15 7.24
N LEU A 328 -13.32 4.28 6.37
CA LEU A 328 -12.60 5.53 6.14
C LEU A 328 -13.31 6.31 5.02
N ILE A 329 -13.57 7.59 5.29
CA ILE A 329 -14.08 8.53 4.28
C ILE A 329 -12.88 9.23 3.65
N GLU A 330 -12.76 9.19 2.34
CA GLU A 330 -11.82 9.96 1.53
C GLU A 330 -12.61 10.97 0.68
N THR A 331 -12.28 12.27 0.73
CA THR A 331 -12.94 13.25 -0.14
C THR A 331 -12.18 13.47 -1.43
N ASN A 332 -12.88 13.40 -2.56
CA ASN A 332 -12.32 13.55 -3.89
C ASN A 332 -12.64 14.93 -4.46
N ASN A 333 -11.62 15.68 -4.84
CA ASN A 333 -11.74 17.01 -5.44
C ASN A 333 -11.55 17.00 -6.98
N ALA A 334 -11.47 15.80 -7.57
CA ALA A 334 -11.32 15.63 -9.00
C ALA A 334 -12.68 15.61 -9.73
N PRO A 335 -12.80 16.26 -10.90
CA PRO A 335 -14.08 16.39 -11.60
C PRO A 335 -14.45 15.14 -12.41
N TYR A 336 -14.35 13.93 -11.81
CA TYR A 336 -14.88 12.72 -12.46
C TYR A 336 -16.40 12.71 -12.54
N TYR A 337 -17.03 13.38 -11.58
CA TYR A 337 -18.46 13.55 -11.53
C TYR A 337 -18.75 15.04 -11.54
N ILE A 338 -19.68 15.46 -12.39
CA ILE A 338 -20.24 16.80 -12.40
C ILE A 338 -21.76 16.71 -12.29
N ARG A 339 -22.38 17.69 -11.66
CA ARG A 339 -23.84 17.81 -11.64
C ARG A 339 -24.30 18.46 -12.94
N LEU A 340 -25.09 17.78 -13.75
CA LEU A 340 -25.40 18.22 -15.12
C LEU A 340 -26.45 19.35 -15.20
N GLU A 341 -27.19 19.61 -14.12
CA GLU A 341 -28.14 20.72 -14.05
C GLU A 341 -27.45 22.08 -14.28
N ARG A 342 -28.05 22.90 -15.16
CA ARG A 342 -27.52 24.22 -15.52
C ARG A 342 -27.30 25.08 -14.27
N GLY A 343 -26.08 25.61 -14.13
CA GLY A 343 -25.71 26.49 -13.00
C GLY A 343 -25.33 25.76 -11.72
N LYS A 344 -25.44 24.43 -11.66
CA LYS A 344 -25.17 23.63 -10.44
C LYS A 344 -23.96 22.70 -10.56
N TRP A 345 -23.09 22.87 -11.56
CA TRP A 345 -21.99 21.94 -11.85
C TRP A 345 -21.06 21.67 -10.66
N LEU A 346 -20.82 22.70 -9.84
CA LEU A 346 -19.96 22.62 -8.65
C LEU A 346 -20.76 22.34 -7.37
N ASN A 347 -22.09 22.19 -7.44
CA ASN A 347 -22.95 21.95 -6.30
C ASN A 347 -23.04 20.46 -5.97
N MET A 348 -21.88 19.85 -5.82
CA MET A 348 -21.74 18.43 -5.51
C MET A 348 -20.40 18.16 -4.80
N ALA A 349 -20.42 17.26 -3.82
CA ALA A 349 -19.23 16.64 -3.26
C ALA A 349 -19.18 15.14 -3.61
N SER A 350 -17.98 14.57 -3.55
CA SER A 350 -17.74 13.16 -3.88
C SER A 350 -16.92 12.52 -2.77
N PHE A 351 -17.53 11.61 -2.00
CA PHE A 351 -16.87 10.92 -0.89
C PHE A 351 -16.66 9.46 -1.26
N ARG A 352 -15.40 9.02 -1.29
CA ARG A 352 -15.03 7.62 -1.41
C ARG A 352 -15.08 7.01 -0.03
N MET A 353 -15.78 5.89 0.09
CA MET A 353 -15.95 5.14 1.33
C MET A 353 -15.12 3.88 1.20
N ILE A 354 -14.08 3.73 2.03
CA ILE A 354 -13.19 2.57 2.04
C ILE A 354 -13.50 1.74 3.27
N PHE A 355 -13.84 0.48 3.09
CA PHE A 355 -14.25 -0.44 4.14
C PHE A 355 -13.15 -1.44 4.44
N GLU A 356 -12.92 -1.65 5.74
CA GLU A 356 -12.15 -2.78 6.24
C GLU A 356 -12.71 -4.11 5.72
N ASP A 357 -11.84 -5.08 5.55
CA ASP A 357 -12.20 -6.45 5.18
C ASP A 357 -11.35 -7.45 5.96
N LEU A 358 -11.79 -8.70 5.99
CA LEU A 358 -11.15 -9.76 6.74
C LEU A 358 -10.48 -10.77 5.78
N PRO A 359 -9.33 -11.32 6.16
CA PRO A 359 -8.67 -12.38 5.39
C PRO A 359 -9.55 -13.64 5.35
N MET A 360 -9.90 -14.08 4.16
CA MET A 360 -10.72 -15.29 3.95
C MET A 360 -9.85 -16.42 3.41
N GLU A 361 -9.92 -17.61 4.02
CA GLU A 361 -9.17 -18.79 3.52
C GLU A 361 -9.57 -19.21 2.11
N SER A 362 -10.82 -18.93 1.72
CA SER A 362 -11.30 -19.13 0.35
C SER A 362 -10.60 -18.24 -0.66
N ASN A 363 -9.92 -17.17 -0.24
CA ASN A 363 -9.13 -16.34 -1.14
C ASN A 363 -7.66 -16.72 -1.00
N TYR A 364 -7.08 -17.25 -2.08
CA TYR A 364 -5.73 -17.81 -2.02
C TYR A 364 -4.97 -17.75 -3.34
N ILE A 365 -3.64 -17.76 -3.22
CA ILE A 365 -2.68 -17.87 -4.32
C ILE A 365 -2.21 -19.32 -4.44
N THR A 366 -2.10 -19.83 -5.67
CA THR A 366 -1.47 -21.12 -5.96
C THR A 366 -0.48 -21.01 -7.10
N ASN A 367 0.38 -22.02 -7.25
CA ASN A 367 1.30 -22.12 -8.37
C ASN A 367 0.52 -22.41 -9.65
N SER A 368 1.13 -22.08 -10.79
CA SER A 368 0.72 -22.58 -12.10
C SER A 368 1.81 -23.50 -12.67
N PRO A 369 1.57 -24.18 -13.81
CA PRO A 369 2.63 -24.89 -14.53
C PRO A 369 3.81 -24.00 -14.93
N ASP A 370 3.57 -22.69 -15.12
CA ASP A 370 4.63 -21.71 -15.26
C ASP A 370 5.01 -21.16 -13.88
N LYS A 371 6.22 -21.49 -13.43
CA LYS A 371 6.80 -21.03 -12.15
C LYS A 371 6.81 -19.51 -12.00
N LEU A 372 6.80 -18.75 -13.11
CA LEU A 372 6.82 -17.28 -13.12
C LEU A 372 5.44 -16.66 -12.95
N VAL A 373 4.37 -17.43 -13.16
CA VAL A 373 3.00 -16.92 -13.24
C VAL A 373 2.14 -17.56 -12.13
N PRO A 374 1.82 -16.83 -11.05
CA PRO A 374 0.92 -17.30 -10.02
C PRO A 374 -0.53 -17.31 -10.46
N VAL A 375 -1.34 -18.14 -9.81
CA VAL A 375 -2.80 -18.19 -9.97
C VAL A 375 -3.47 -17.51 -8.77
N ILE A 376 -4.33 -16.54 -9.05
CA ILE A 376 -5.11 -15.82 -8.05
C ILE A 376 -6.52 -16.40 -8.01
N ASN A 377 -6.94 -16.89 -6.84
CA ASN A 377 -8.30 -17.35 -6.57
C ASN A 377 -8.95 -16.37 -5.59
N PHE A 378 -9.81 -15.48 -6.11
CA PHE A 378 -10.54 -14.50 -5.30
C PHE A 378 -12.05 -14.78 -5.38
N ASN A 379 -12.60 -15.31 -4.29
CA ASN A 379 -13.99 -15.76 -4.18
C ASN A 379 -14.93 -14.68 -3.61
N GLY A 380 -14.41 -13.49 -3.30
CA GLY A 380 -15.19 -12.32 -2.91
C GLY A 380 -14.75 -11.72 -1.58
N ARG A 381 -15.61 -10.80 -1.09
CA ARG A 381 -15.44 -10.05 0.16
C ARG A 381 -16.17 -10.74 1.30
N SER A 382 -15.74 -10.45 2.52
CA SER A 382 -16.41 -10.94 3.72
C SER A 382 -17.81 -10.32 3.87
N ASP A 383 -18.71 -11.05 4.53
CA ASP A 383 -20.02 -10.49 4.92
C ASP A 383 -19.87 -9.35 5.94
N TYR A 384 -18.77 -9.34 6.69
CA TYR A 384 -18.41 -8.27 7.61
C TYR A 384 -18.28 -6.92 6.89
N THR A 385 -17.60 -6.88 5.76
CA THR A 385 -17.50 -5.69 4.90
C THR A 385 -18.85 -5.29 4.31
N ARG A 386 -19.67 -6.26 3.85
CA ARG A 386 -21.01 -5.98 3.30
C ARG A 386 -21.92 -5.31 4.33
N ARG A 387 -21.91 -5.78 5.58
CA ARG A 387 -22.65 -5.13 6.68
C ARG A 387 -22.14 -3.71 6.96
N GLY A 388 -20.85 -3.45 6.76
CA GLY A 388 -20.26 -2.12 6.88
C GLY A 388 -20.87 -1.11 5.90
N ILE A 389 -21.11 -1.53 4.65
CA ILE A 389 -21.78 -0.71 3.63
C ILE A 389 -23.19 -0.30 4.09
N GLU A 390 -23.96 -1.26 4.61
CA GLU A 390 -25.33 -0.99 5.06
C GLU A 390 -25.35 -0.07 6.29
N ASN A 391 -24.43 -0.26 7.25
CA ASN A 391 -24.26 0.69 8.35
C ASN A 391 -23.89 2.10 7.84
N MET A 392 -22.96 2.20 6.89
CA MET A 392 -22.58 3.47 6.29
C MET A 392 -23.78 4.18 5.67
N LYS A 393 -24.59 3.49 4.84
CA LYS A 393 -25.80 4.07 4.23
C LYS A 393 -26.79 4.58 5.27
N ASN A 394 -26.92 3.88 6.40
CA ASN A 394 -27.82 4.27 7.49
C ASN A 394 -27.32 5.50 8.27
N LYS A 395 -26.00 5.62 8.47
CA LYS A 395 -25.40 6.69 9.29
C LYS A 395 -25.04 7.95 8.50
N LEU A 396 -24.69 7.81 7.23
CA LEU A 396 -24.16 8.90 6.41
C LEU A 396 -25.10 10.12 6.32
N PRO A 397 -26.44 9.98 6.18
CA PRO A 397 -27.33 11.15 6.14
C PRO A 397 -27.21 12.03 7.39
N GLY A 398 -27.12 11.40 8.57
CA GLY A 398 -26.91 12.12 9.83
C GLY A 398 -25.53 12.77 9.91
N LEU A 399 -24.50 12.10 9.41
CA LEU A 399 -23.15 12.66 9.38
C LEU A 399 -23.00 13.86 8.43
N LEU A 400 -23.88 13.98 7.44
CA LEU A 400 -23.86 15.09 6.49
C LEU A 400 -24.85 16.21 6.87
N SER A 401 -25.45 16.18 8.06
CA SER A 401 -26.46 17.17 8.48
C SER A 401 -25.94 18.60 8.58
N CYS A 402 -24.61 18.79 8.64
CA CYS A 402 -23.97 20.10 8.59
C CYS A 402 -23.87 20.68 7.16
N LEU A 403 -24.22 19.90 6.14
CA LEU A 403 -24.22 20.30 4.74
C LEU A 403 -25.66 20.45 4.23
N PRO A 404 -25.92 21.34 3.26
CA PRO A 404 -27.23 21.45 2.61
C PRO A 404 -27.41 20.31 1.59
N VAL A 405 -27.52 19.07 2.06
CA VAL A 405 -27.68 17.89 1.19
C VAL A 405 -29.08 17.85 0.57
N GLU A 406 -29.15 17.92 -0.74
CA GLU A 406 -30.39 17.73 -1.52
C GLU A 406 -30.64 16.24 -1.80
N LYS A 407 -29.58 15.52 -2.16
CA LYS A 407 -29.67 14.11 -2.57
C LYS A 407 -28.35 13.39 -2.38
N LEU A 408 -28.41 12.14 -1.94
CA LEU A 408 -27.30 11.19 -1.97
C LEU A 408 -27.49 10.20 -3.11
N LYS A 409 -26.42 9.94 -3.86
CA LYS A 409 -26.35 8.86 -4.85
C LYS A 409 -25.20 7.93 -4.51
N TYR A 410 -25.52 6.72 -4.10
CA TYR A 410 -24.57 5.64 -3.86
C TYR A 410 -24.27 4.95 -5.20
N LEU A 411 -22.99 4.84 -5.55
CA LEU A 411 -22.54 4.07 -6.72
C LEU A 411 -22.21 2.65 -6.31
N ASP A 412 -22.12 1.74 -7.28
CA ASP A 412 -21.70 0.37 -7.03
C ASP A 412 -20.25 0.33 -6.49
N PRO A 413 -19.91 -0.67 -5.66
CA PRO A 413 -18.54 -0.87 -5.21
C PRO A 413 -17.55 -0.98 -6.36
N PHE A 414 -16.36 -0.44 -6.17
CA PHE A 414 -15.28 -0.54 -7.13
C PHE A 414 -14.82 -1.98 -7.30
N PRO A 415 -14.39 -2.39 -8.51
CA PRO A 415 -13.78 -3.69 -8.69
C PRO A 415 -12.47 -3.83 -7.92
N ASN A 416 -11.79 -2.73 -7.57
CA ASN A 416 -10.58 -2.75 -6.76
C ASN A 416 -10.25 -1.40 -6.10
N GLU A 417 -9.42 -1.46 -5.06
CA GLU A 417 -8.76 -0.35 -4.37
C GLU A 417 -7.25 -0.25 -4.69
N GLY A 418 -6.66 -1.27 -5.33
CA GLY A 418 -5.23 -1.31 -5.64
C GLY A 418 -4.33 -1.65 -4.45
N HIS A 419 -4.91 -2.20 -3.38
CA HIS A 419 -4.22 -2.62 -2.17
C HIS A 419 -4.19 -4.13 -2.07
N ILE A 420 -3.06 -4.73 -2.43
CA ILE A 420 -2.88 -6.19 -2.37
C ILE A 420 -2.44 -6.55 -0.97
N LEU A 421 -3.20 -7.38 -0.25
CA LEU A 421 -2.99 -7.67 1.18
C LEU A 421 -3.08 -9.18 1.46
N GLY A 422 -2.42 -9.62 2.52
CA GLY A 422 -2.49 -11.01 3.01
C GLY A 422 -1.71 -12.03 2.16
N GLY A 423 -1.95 -13.33 2.37
CA GLY A 423 -1.21 -14.41 1.70
C GLY A 423 0.09 -14.83 2.39
N THR A 424 0.69 -13.99 3.23
CA THR A 424 1.88 -14.33 4.05
C THR A 424 1.76 -13.74 5.46
N ARG A 425 0.54 -13.79 6.02
CA ARG A 425 0.14 -13.08 7.25
C ARG A 425 1.06 -13.35 8.43
N MET A 426 1.33 -12.32 9.23
CA MET A 426 2.08 -12.43 10.46
C MET A 426 1.22 -12.86 11.66
N GLY A 427 1.88 -13.45 12.64
CA GLY A 427 1.27 -13.88 13.91
C GLY A 427 2.34 -14.35 14.89
N HIS A 428 1.91 -15.12 15.90
CA HIS A 428 2.80 -15.53 16.99
C HIS A 428 3.52 -16.86 16.69
N ASP A 429 2.91 -17.77 15.92
CA ASP A 429 3.51 -19.06 15.65
C ASP A 429 3.16 -19.67 14.27
N ALA A 430 3.89 -20.73 13.91
CA ALA A 430 3.79 -21.38 12.60
C ALA A 430 2.46 -22.08 12.33
N LYS A 431 1.66 -22.38 13.37
CA LYS A 431 0.35 -23.03 13.19
C LYS A 431 -0.69 -22.06 12.64
N ASP A 432 -0.39 -20.78 12.78
CA ASP A 432 -1.41 -19.74 12.86
C ASP A 432 -1.04 -18.50 12.02
N SER A 433 0.19 -18.47 11.50
CA SER A 433 0.76 -17.45 10.62
C SER A 433 1.91 -17.99 9.77
N VAL A 434 2.33 -17.21 8.75
CA VAL A 434 3.47 -17.54 7.86
C VAL A 434 4.77 -16.94 8.36
N VAL A 435 4.70 -15.71 8.87
CA VAL A 435 5.84 -14.99 9.44
C VAL A 435 5.58 -14.56 10.88
N ASP A 436 6.66 -14.29 11.62
CA ASP A 436 6.57 -13.71 12.95
C ASP A 436 6.41 -12.17 12.91
N LYS A 437 6.43 -11.55 14.09
CA LYS A 437 6.31 -10.09 14.26
C LYS A 437 7.41 -9.27 13.59
N HIS A 438 8.56 -9.88 13.27
CA HIS A 438 9.67 -9.25 12.57
C HIS A 438 9.66 -9.59 11.08
N LEU A 439 8.57 -10.18 10.59
CA LEU A 439 8.41 -10.62 9.20
C LEU A 439 9.40 -11.72 8.80
N ILE A 440 9.90 -12.48 9.77
CA ILE A 440 10.77 -13.64 9.51
C ILE A 440 9.88 -14.88 9.34
N HIS A 441 10.15 -15.65 8.30
CA HIS A 441 9.42 -16.89 8.03
C HIS A 441 9.61 -17.90 9.16
N HIS A 442 8.51 -18.49 9.65
CA HIS A 442 8.58 -19.43 10.78
C HIS A 442 9.42 -20.68 10.49
N GLN A 443 9.37 -21.18 9.26
CA GLN A 443 10.14 -22.34 8.81
C GLN A 443 11.58 -21.99 8.41
N TYR A 444 11.81 -20.80 7.83
CA TYR A 444 13.08 -20.43 7.19
C TYR A 444 13.67 -19.20 7.88
N ARG A 445 14.57 -19.42 8.84
CA ARG A 445 14.98 -18.38 9.81
C ARG A 445 15.83 -17.25 9.23
N ASN A 446 16.31 -17.40 7.99
CA ASN A 446 17.02 -16.37 7.26
C ASN A 446 16.20 -15.77 6.10
N VAL A 447 14.90 -16.03 6.06
CA VAL A 447 13.98 -15.50 5.03
C VAL A 447 13.04 -14.48 5.66
N PHE A 448 13.14 -13.22 5.21
CA PHE A 448 12.20 -12.16 5.53
C PHE A 448 11.15 -12.06 4.42
N VAL A 449 9.88 -11.90 4.78
CA VAL A 449 8.79 -11.73 3.81
C VAL A 449 8.09 -10.40 4.08
N LEU A 450 8.49 -9.38 3.33
CA LEU A 450 8.09 -8.00 3.58
C LEU A 450 6.79 -7.63 2.87
N GLY A 451 6.27 -6.44 3.23
CA GLY A 451 5.15 -5.81 2.57
C GLY A 451 3.79 -6.17 3.17
N SER A 452 2.73 -5.73 2.50
CA SER A 452 1.36 -5.86 3.00
C SER A 452 0.80 -7.29 2.97
N GLY A 453 1.58 -8.25 2.45
CA GLY A 453 1.23 -9.66 2.51
C GLY A 453 1.25 -10.21 3.93
N ALA A 454 2.05 -9.58 4.79
CA ALA A 454 2.17 -9.91 6.20
C ALA A 454 1.06 -9.34 7.07
N PHE A 455 0.16 -8.50 6.56
CA PHE A 455 -0.86 -7.88 7.39
C PHE A 455 -1.83 -8.92 7.95
N THR A 456 -2.08 -8.88 9.26
CA THR A 456 -2.99 -9.81 9.94
C THR A 456 -4.45 -9.57 9.53
N THR A 457 -4.84 -8.30 9.38
CA THR A 457 -6.18 -7.84 8.95
C THR A 457 -6.10 -6.68 7.95
N PHE A 458 -7.20 -6.34 7.26
CA PHE A 458 -7.23 -5.31 6.22
C PHE A 458 -7.93 -4.03 6.69
N SER A 459 -7.24 -3.21 7.47
CA SER A 459 -7.73 -1.90 7.92
C SER A 459 -8.28 -1.05 6.77
N ALA A 460 -9.27 -0.20 7.06
CA ALA A 460 -9.83 0.76 6.12
C ALA A 460 -8.82 1.82 5.63
N SER A 461 -7.71 2.02 6.36
CA SER A 461 -6.62 2.91 5.95
C SER A 461 -5.78 2.34 4.80
N ASN A 462 -5.26 3.21 3.92
CA ASN A 462 -4.31 2.79 2.88
C ASN A 462 -3.07 2.14 3.52
N PRO A 463 -2.56 1.01 2.97
CA PRO A 463 -1.56 0.19 3.64
C PRO A 463 -0.12 0.70 3.51
N THR A 464 0.14 1.63 2.58
CA THR A 464 1.52 1.97 2.15
C THR A 464 2.37 2.57 3.26
N LEU A 465 1.81 3.44 4.10
CA LEU A 465 2.56 4.03 5.20
C LEU A 465 2.90 2.94 6.24
N THR A 466 1.93 2.11 6.60
CA THR A 466 2.09 1.02 7.57
C THR A 466 3.09 -0.03 7.11
N LEU A 467 3.05 -0.47 5.85
CA LEU A 467 4.02 -1.48 5.37
C LEU A 467 5.44 -0.92 5.30
N ALA A 468 5.61 0.39 5.03
CA ALA A 468 6.92 1.03 5.03
C ALA A 468 7.47 1.17 6.46
N ALA A 469 6.64 1.60 7.42
CA ALA A 469 6.97 1.64 8.83
C ALA A 469 7.34 0.25 9.37
N LEU A 470 6.56 -0.78 9.04
CA LEU A 470 6.84 -2.16 9.41
C LEU A 470 8.16 -2.67 8.81
N SER A 471 8.50 -2.24 7.58
CA SER A 471 9.77 -2.60 6.94
C SER A 471 10.98 -1.96 7.64
N LEU A 472 10.86 -0.71 8.10
CA LEU A 472 11.87 -0.07 8.96
C LEU A 472 11.98 -0.79 10.31
N TYR A 473 10.86 -1.04 10.98
CA TYR A 473 10.79 -1.76 12.26
C TYR A 473 11.49 -3.11 12.18
N THR A 474 11.19 -3.89 11.14
CA THR A 474 11.79 -5.20 10.89
C THR A 474 13.31 -5.13 10.75
N ALA A 475 13.82 -4.22 9.91
CA ALA A 475 15.26 -4.06 9.72
C ALA A 475 15.95 -3.63 11.02
N ASP A 476 15.35 -2.67 11.75
CA ASP A 476 15.94 -2.10 12.96
C ASP A 476 16.05 -3.09 14.12
N HIS A 477 15.11 -4.03 14.22
CA HIS A 477 15.10 -5.06 15.28
C HIS A 477 15.87 -6.33 14.91
N SER A 478 16.23 -6.49 13.64
CA SER A 478 16.92 -7.70 13.16
C SER A 478 18.43 -7.48 12.98
N PHE A 479 18.89 -6.23 12.94
CA PHE A 479 20.27 -5.82 12.69
C PHE A 479 20.65 -4.59 13.52
#